data_AF-A0A3A9DV03-F1
#
_entry.id   AF-A0A3A9DV03-F1
#
_cell.length_a   1.000
_cell.length_b   1.000
_cell.length_c   1.000
_cell.angle_alpha   90.00
_cell.angle_beta   90.00
_cell.angle_gamma   90.00
#
_symmetry.space_group_name_H-M   'P 1'
#
loop_
_entity.id
_entity.type
_entity.pdbx_description
1 polymer ?
#
loop_
_entity_poly.entity_id
_entity_poly.type
_entity_poly.pdbx_seq_one_letter_code
_entity_poly.pdbx_strand_id
1 'polypeptide(L)'
;DPEPEQPKPDEKPEGISVDPQTQKMIVDISLMKVVQIQGNNISFSYLDGRDYKGSTTIPAAGCIFRKAPGTGTSVTFLSPSVPILLEGASTGTPYTYQVTGNLENVSSLQVNGILWFPQSASVSGNITASRVSSKNKLTIKSGKISLGTLDAAEIAVEGGDLTIQDTIQTTGPLSITGGTVLCKGAIQSNGAIQIASEGWSVTARQITARDQITLSKKTGVTANALSGTSLNLTENSSFSLSKADSALYGQGVLSGDISISGGSILSADGDIQARNITISSGSFVNNRSLSASGTLSVPNGGTLQGGGTIQTKDFSDGGIVKSSNFTA
;
A
#
# COMPACT_ATOMS: atom_id res chain seq x y z
N ASP A 1 48.71 21.66 47.09
CA ASP A 1 47.56 21.09 46.36
C ASP A 1 47.43 21.73 45.01
N PRO A 2 47.43 20.97 43.90
CA PRO A 2 46.89 21.50 42.66
C PRO A 2 45.36 21.50 42.77
N GLU A 3 44.75 22.61 42.32
CA GLU A 3 43.29 22.77 42.26
C GLU A 3 42.64 21.61 41.49
N PRO A 4 41.46 21.14 41.92
CA PRO A 4 40.71 20.14 41.17
C PRO A 4 40.31 20.74 39.82
N GLU A 5 40.74 20.10 38.73
CA GLU A 5 40.30 20.44 37.37
C GLU A 5 38.77 20.49 37.34
N GLN A 6 38.22 21.64 36.95
CA GLN A 6 36.81 21.76 36.65
C GLN A 6 36.46 20.75 35.54
N PRO A 7 35.37 19.98 35.67
CA PRO A 7 34.93 19.11 34.59
C PRO A 7 34.69 19.98 33.36
N LYS A 8 35.37 19.64 32.25
CA LYS A 8 35.12 20.28 30.96
C LYS A 8 33.64 20.15 30.64
N PRO A 9 32.97 21.23 30.15
CA PRO A 9 31.62 21.11 29.65
C PRO A 9 31.56 20.02 28.58
N ASP A 10 30.58 19.13 28.64
CA ASP A 10 30.31 18.19 27.55
C ASP A 10 30.11 19.00 26.27
N GLU A 11 31.11 19.00 25.38
CA GLU A 11 31.02 19.65 24.08
C GLU A 11 29.89 18.96 23.31
N LYS A 12 28.79 19.68 23.12
CA LYS A 12 27.72 19.24 22.22
C LYS A 12 28.30 19.20 20.81
N PRO A 13 28.09 18.10 20.06
CA PRO A 13 28.61 18.01 18.71
C PRO A 13 28.09 19.14 17.82
N GLU A 14 28.96 19.67 16.96
CA GLU A 14 28.58 20.61 15.92
C GLU A 14 27.45 20.02 15.06
N GLY A 15 26.33 20.76 14.91
CA GLY A 15 25.18 20.33 14.10
C GLY A 15 23.96 19.84 14.89
N ILE A 16 24.00 19.81 16.22
CA ILE A 16 22.81 19.56 17.07
C ILE A 16 22.39 20.86 17.75
N SER A 17 21.16 21.30 17.49
CA SER A 17 20.55 22.46 18.18
C SER A 17 19.17 22.09 18.73
N VAL A 18 18.81 22.68 19.87
CA VAL A 18 17.46 22.55 20.42
C VAL A 18 16.80 23.92 20.30
N ASP A 19 15.67 23.99 19.61
CA ASP A 19 14.85 25.20 19.60
C ASP A 19 14.17 25.35 20.97
N PRO A 20 14.53 26.37 21.77
CA PRO A 20 13.99 26.53 23.12
C PRO A 20 12.49 26.88 23.12
N GLN A 21 11.93 27.38 22.02
CA GLN A 21 10.51 27.74 21.94
C GLN A 21 9.62 26.53 21.63
N THR A 22 10.09 25.63 20.76
CA THR A 22 9.31 24.46 20.35
C THR A 22 9.76 23.16 21.01
N GLN A 23 10.85 23.18 21.78
CA GLN A 23 11.57 22.01 22.31
C GLN A 23 11.96 20.99 21.23
N LYS A 24 12.02 21.41 19.96
CA LYS A 24 12.40 20.53 18.85
C LYS A 24 13.91 20.43 18.76
N MET A 25 14.40 19.21 18.54
CA MET A 25 15.81 18.99 18.25
C MET A 25 16.04 18.99 16.73
N ILE A 26 16.94 19.84 16.26
CA ILE A 26 17.38 19.88 14.86
C ILE A 26 18.77 19.25 14.79
N VAL A 27 18.89 18.20 13.98
CA VAL A 27 20.15 17.48 13.74
C VAL A 27 20.53 17.61 12.27
N ASP A 28 21.65 18.29 12.01
CA ASP A 28 22.28 18.32 10.69
C ASP A 28 23.16 17.08 10.52
N ILE A 29 22.80 16.21 9.57
CA ILE A 29 23.49 14.93 9.37
C ILE A 29 24.59 14.99 8.30
N SER A 30 24.98 16.19 7.86
CA SER A 30 25.95 16.39 6.76
C SER A 30 27.34 15.78 7.02
N LEU A 31 27.74 15.61 8.29
CA LEU A 31 29.03 15.02 8.68
C LEU A 31 28.89 13.61 9.30
N MET A 32 27.70 13.03 9.28
CA MET A 32 27.40 11.74 9.91
C MET A 32 27.43 10.60 8.89
N LYS A 33 28.00 9.45 9.26
CA LYS A 33 27.96 8.22 8.47
C LYS A 33 26.67 7.43 8.71
N VAL A 34 26.27 7.32 9.98
CA VAL A 34 25.09 6.55 10.41
C VAL A 34 24.43 7.25 11.58
N VAL A 35 23.10 7.33 11.57
CA VAL A 35 22.28 7.75 12.71
C VAL A 35 21.34 6.61 13.07
N GLN A 36 21.29 6.18 14.32
CA GLN A 36 20.37 5.16 14.82
C GLN A 36 19.41 5.79 15.83
N ILE A 37 18.12 5.58 15.63
CA ILE A 37 17.05 6.11 16.48
C ILE A 37 16.33 4.92 17.09
N GLN A 38 16.32 4.81 18.41
CA GLN A 38 15.66 3.74 19.15
C GLN A 38 14.82 4.32 20.29
N GLY A 39 13.49 4.34 20.14
CA GLY A 39 12.61 5.00 21.10
C GLY A 39 12.95 6.49 21.27
N ASN A 40 13.30 6.90 22.50
CA ASN A 40 13.74 8.27 22.82
C ASN A 40 15.26 8.47 22.70
N ASN A 41 16.01 7.45 22.27
CA ASN A 41 17.47 7.50 22.19
C ASN A 41 17.93 7.70 20.74
N ILE A 42 18.92 8.57 20.54
CA ILE A 42 19.55 8.83 19.24
C ILE A 42 21.05 8.59 19.38
N SER A 43 21.62 7.79 18.49
CA SER A 43 23.07 7.52 18.40
C SER A 43 23.57 7.94 17.02
N PHE A 44 24.79 8.48 16.94
CA PHE A 44 25.38 8.94 15.68
C PHE A 44 26.87 8.60 15.59
N SER A 45 27.33 8.29 14.38
CA SER A 45 28.73 8.02 14.06
C SER A 45 29.25 9.05 13.07
N TYR A 46 30.37 9.70 13.39
CA TYR A 46 30.98 10.72 12.53
C TYR A 46 31.88 10.12 11.43
N LEU A 47 32.17 10.93 10.41
CA LEU A 47 33.08 10.55 9.31
C LEU A 47 34.47 10.09 9.81
N ASP A 48 34.95 10.64 10.93
CA ASP A 48 36.23 10.30 11.56
C ASP A 48 36.22 8.96 12.33
N GLY A 49 35.10 8.24 12.33
CA GLY A 49 34.98 6.93 12.96
C GLY A 49 34.78 6.98 14.47
N ARG A 50 34.59 8.16 15.07
CA ARG A 50 34.16 8.26 16.47
C ARG A 50 32.64 8.07 16.56
N ASP A 51 32.25 7.02 17.29
CA ASP A 51 30.88 6.82 17.72
C ASP A 51 30.59 7.75 18.90
N TYR A 52 29.60 8.61 18.75
CA TYR A 52 29.10 9.42 19.85
C TYR A 52 27.74 8.89 20.28
N LYS A 53 27.70 8.29 21.47
CA LYS A 53 26.47 7.80 22.11
C LYS A 53 25.91 8.88 23.02
N GLY A 54 25.25 9.87 22.41
CA GLY A 54 24.52 10.89 23.15
C GLY A 54 23.11 10.40 23.53
N SER A 55 22.97 9.71 24.66
CA SER A 55 21.65 9.40 25.24
C SER A 55 20.99 10.67 25.78
N THR A 56 20.53 11.54 24.89
CA THR A 56 19.67 12.66 25.30
C THR A 56 18.24 12.17 25.25
N THR A 57 17.57 12.14 26.42
CA THR A 57 16.13 11.93 26.48
C THR A 57 15.49 13.11 25.76
N ILE A 58 14.96 12.87 24.56
CA ILE A 58 14.37 13.94 23.75
C ILE A 58 13.16 14.47 24.52
N PRO A 59 13.08 15.79 24.82
CA PRO A 59 11.87 16.38 25.39
C PRO A 59 10.69 16.09 24.46
N ALA A 60 9.46 16.05 24.97
CA ALA A 60 8.29 15.49 24.29
C ALA A 60 7.92 16.08 22.89
N ALA A 61 8.66 17.06 22.38
CA ALA A 61 8.54 17.64 21.05
C ALA A 61 9.59 17.10 20.07
N GLY A 62 9.12 16.76 18.86
CA GLY A 62 9.82 15.92 17.89
C GLY A 62 11.21 16.36 17.38
N CYS A 63 11.86 15.44 16.66
CA CYS A 63 13.18 15.65 16.04
C CYS A 63 13.09 15.95 14.56
N ILE A 64 13.89 16.91 14.08
CA ILE A 64 14.06 17.24 12.67
C ILE A 64 15.48 16.85 12.26
N PHE A 65 15.62 15.94 11.29
CA PHE A 65 16.90 15.59 10.70
C PHE A 65 17.00 16.22 9.32
N ARG A 66 18.02 17.06 9.12
CA ARG A 66 18.28 17.75 7.86
C ARG A 66 19.54 17.24 7.21
N LYS A 67 19.47 16.97 5.92
CA LYS A 67 20.60 16.49 5.14
C LYS A 67 20.98 17.48 4.04
N ALA A 68 22.26 17.82 3.91
CA ALA A 68 22.76 18.62 2.79
C ALA A 68 22.89 17.81 1.48
N PRO A 69 22.88 18.47 0.30
CA PRO A 69 23.15 17.82 -0.98
C PRO A 69 24.53 17.13 -0.99
N GLY A 70 24.62 15.93 -1.58
CA GLY A 70 25.90 15.29 -1.90
C GLY A 70 26.51 14.36 -0.85
N THR A 71 25.87 14.17 0.32
CA THR A 71 26.38 13.25 1.35
C THR A 71 25.60 11.92 1.37
N GLY A 72 26.31 10.81 1.52
CA GLY A 72 25.74 9.46 1.68
C GLY A 72 25.58 9.11 3.15
N THR A 73 24.44 9.45 3.75
CA THR A 73 24.11 9.15 5.16
C THR A 73 22.81 8.37 5.23
N SER A 74 22.82 7.26 5.98
CA SER A 74 21.66 6.43 6.28
C SER A 74 21.19 6.66 7.72
N VAL A 75 19.89 6.82 7.93
CA VAL A 75 19.27 6.86 9.26
C VAL A 75 18.52 5.56 9.48
N THR A 76 18.77 4.91 10.61
CA THR A 76 18.17 3.67 11.06
C THR A 76 17.12 3.92 12.12
N PHE A 77 15.89 3.43 11.91
CA PHE A 77 14.78 3.55 12.86
C PHE A 77 14.49 2.22 13.54
N LEU A 78 14.34 2.26 14.86
CA LEU A 78 13.90 1.18 15.73
C LEU A 78 12.77 1.73 16.62
N SER A 79 11.51 1.53 16.21
CA SER A 79 10.32 1.89 17.00
C SER A 79 10.30 3.35 17.55
N PRO A 80 10.17 4.37 16.68
CA PRO A 80 10.17 5.76 17.12
C PRO A 80 8.88 6.11 17.89
N SER A 81 9.04 6.52 19.16
CA SER A 81 7.96 6.96 20.05
C SER A 81 7.70 8.46 19.99
N VAL A 82 8.71 9.26 19.61
CA VAL A 82 8.60 10.71 19.43
C VAL A 82 8.30 11.07 17.97
N PRO A 83 7.63 12.20 17.71
CA PRO A 83 7.46 12.69 16.34
C PRO A 83 8.81 12.93 15.66
N ILE A 84 8.99 12.47 14.42
CA ILE A 84 10.22 12.67 13.64
C ILE A 84 9.89 13.22 12.26
N LEU A 85 10.67 14.21 11.82
CA LEU A 85 10.67 14.74 10.46
C LEU A 85 12.06 14.54 9.85
N LEU A 86 12.12 13.91 8.69
CA LEU A 86 13.33 13.76 7.89
C LEU A 86 13.22 14.62 6.62
N GLU A 87 14.05 15.64 6.56
CA GLU A 87 14.14 16.56 5.43
C GLU A 87 15.41 16.29 4.63
N GLY A 88 15.23 15.99 3.34
CA GLY A 88 16.31 16.02 2.37
C GLY A 88 16.49 17.39 1.73
N ALA A 89 17.71 17.73 1.33
CA ALA A 89 17.92 18.86 0.43
C ALA A 89 17.22 18.64 -0.92
N SER A 90 16.77 19.74 -1.55
CA SER A 90 15.94 19.82 -2.76
C SER A 90 16.57 19.26 -4.06
N THR A 91 17.60 18.43 -3.97
CA THR A 91 18.40 17.99 -5.12
C THR A 91 17.94 16.63 -5.62
N GLY A 92 16.80 16.58 -6.32
CA GLY A 92 16.43 15.61 -7.38
C GLY A 92 16.34 14.10 -7.07
N THR A 93 17.15 13.56 -6.17
CA THR A 93 17.24 12.14 -5.83
C THR A 93 16.72 11.93 -4.41
N PRO A 94 15.65 11.14 -4.19
CA PRO A 94 15.12 10.89 -2.86
C PRO A 94 16.13 10.11 -2.01
N TYR A 95 16.29 10.52 -0.74
CA TYR A 95 17.17 9.84 0.20
C TYR A 95 16.58 8.53 0.70
N THR A 96 17.43 7.53 0.91
CA THR A 96 17.02 6.24 1.49
C THR A 96 17.37 6.17 2.97
N TYR A 97 16.36 5.84 3.76
CA TYR A 97 16.42 5.66 5.20
C TYR A 97 16.17 4.19 5.50
N GLN A 98 17.20 3.49 5.93
CA GLN A 98 17.08 2.07 6.25
C GLN A 98 16.29 1.92 7.55
N VAL A 99 15.36 0.99 7.64
CA VAL A 99 14.64 0.71 8.88
C VAL A 99 14.95 -0.71 9.29
N THR A 100 15.50 -0.90 10.49
CA THR A 100 15.75 -2.23 11.02
C THR A 100 14.65 -2.59 12.01
N GLY A 101 13.92 -3.68 11.74
CA GLY A 101 12.79 -4.09 12.56
C GLY A 101 11.49 -3.36 12.22
N ASN A 102 10.58 -3.30 13.19
CA ASN A 102 9.22 -2.81 13.00
C ASN A 102 9.12 -1.31 13.34
N LEU A 103 8.22 -0.61 12.65
CA LEU A 103 7.76 0.72 13.02
C LEU A 103 6.38 0.60 13.65
N GLU A 104 6.32 0.23 14.92
CA GLU A 104 5.05 0.06 15.63
C GLU A 104 4.77 1.20 16.59
N ASN A 105 3.51 1.60 16.68
CA ASN A 105 3.01 2.67 17.55
C ASN A 105 3.67 4.03 17.28
N VAL A 106 3.96 4.31 16.01
CA VAL A 106 4.60 5.56 15.59
C VAL A 106 3.63 6.73 15.77
N SER A 107 3.97 7.65 16.67
CA SER A 107 3.14 8.83 16.95
C SER A 107 3.01 9.74 15.73
N SER A 108 4.14 10.04 15.08
CA SER A 108 4.20 10.76 13.80
C SER A 108 5.59 10.61 13.16
N LEU A 109 5.67 10.13 11.92
CA LEU A 109 6.91 10.10 11.14
C LEU A 109 6.67 10.69 9.75
N GLN A 110 7.41 11.74 9.41
CA GLN A 110 7.37 12.37 8.09
C GLN A 110 8.72 12.21 7.42
N VAL A 111 8.73 11.67 6.20
CA VAL A 111 9.96 11.34 5.47
C VAL A 111 9.88 11.87 4.05
N ASN A 112 10.70 12.86 3.74
CA ASN A 112 10.91 13.28 2.36
C ASN A 112 11.95 12.36 1.69
N GLY A 113 11.55 11.13 1.37
CA GLY A 113 12.44 10.10 0.85
C GLY A 113 11.85 8.68 0.89
N ILE A 114 12.73 7.69 0.86
CA ILE A 114 12.43 6.26 0.85
C ILE A 114 12.67 5.68 2.25
N LEU A 115 11.65 5.13 2.88
CA LEU A 115 11.83 4.20 4.00
C LEU A 115 12.07 2.80 3.45
N TRP A 116 13.25 2.24 3.69
CA TRP A 116 13.65 0.94 3.15
C TRP A 116 13.84 -0.10 4.26
N PHE A 117 13.10 -1.20 4.16
CA PHE A 117 13.17 -2.32 5.09
C PHE A 117 13.96 -3.47 4.43
N PRO A 118 15.16 -3.81 4.91
CA PRO A 118 15.97 -4.89 4.36
C PRO A 118 15.44 -6.28 4.76
N GLN A 119 14.52 -6.34 5.72
CA GLN A 119 13.92 -7.54 6.28
C GLN A 119 12.40 -7.38 6.35
N SER A 120 11.69 -8.47 6.68
CA SER A 120 10.26 -8.38 6.91
C SER A 120 9.97 -7.44 8.08
N ALA A 121 8.93 -6.62 7.96
CA ALA A 121 8.61 -5.61 8.96
C ALA A 121 7.10 -5.36 9.06
N SER A 122 6.68 -4.87 10.21
CA SER A 122 5.36 -4.29 10.42
C SER A 122 5.44 -2.77 10.61
N VAL A 123 4.37 -2.12 10.20
CA VAL A 123 4.20 -0.67 10.29
C VAL A 123 2.83 -0.37 10.92
N SER A 124 2.82 0.41 11.99
CA SER A 124 1.63 1.02 12.58
C SER A 124 1.89 2.42 13.11
N GLY A 125 0.94 3.33 12.86
CA GLY A 125 1.00 4.71 13.34
C GLY A 125 0.71 5.75 12.27
N ASN A 126 1.10 7.00 12.53
CA ASN A 126 0.92 8.10 11.59
C ASN A 126 2.20 8.33 10.78
N ILE A 127 2.21 7.91 9.52
CA ILE A 127 3.43 7.91 8.69
C ILE A 127 3.15 8.56 7.35
N THR A 128 3.98 9.52 6.97
CA THR A 128 4.00 10.10 5.63
C THR A 128 5.39 9.90 5.02
N ALA A 129 5.47 9.28 3.85
CA ALA A 129 6.74 9.09 3.17
C ALA A 129 6.59 9.16 1.64
N SER A 130 7.62 9.62 0.93
CA SER A 130 7.58 9.61 -0.55
C SER A 130 7.54 8.18 -1.09
N ARG A 131 8.24 7.25 -0.43
CA ARG A 131 8.20 5.82 -0.76
C ARG A 131 8.44 4.96 0.47
N VAL A 132 7.77 3.82 0.55
CA VAL A 132 8.13 2.73 1.47
C VAL A 132 8.44 1.50 0.63
N SER A 133 9.63 0.93 0.84
CA SER A 133 10.10 -0.25 0.13
C SER A 133 10.53 -1.32 1.11
N SER A 134 10.17 -2.58 0.88
CA SER A 134 10.68 -3.71 1.66
C SER A 134 11.26 -4.79 0.76
N LYS A 135 12.39 -5.37 1.16
CA LYS A 135 12.98 -6.52 0.46
C LYS A 135 12.11 -7.78 0.58
N ASN A 136 11.38 -7.93 1.68
CA ASN A 136 10.60 -9.12 2.01
C ASN A 136 9.12 -8.74 2.21
N LYS A 137 8.48 -9.24 3.28
CA LYS A 137 7.09 -8.93 3.62
C LYS A 137 6.98 -7.60 4.37
N LEU A 138 6.03 -6.78 3.99
CA LEU A 138 5.65 -5.60 4.74
C LEU A 138 4.18 -5.71 5.19
N THR A 139 3.95 -5.61 6.49
CA THR A 139 2.60 -5.63 7.08
C THR A 139 2.21 -4.26 7.58
N ILE A 140 1.14 -3.69 7.03
CA ILE A 140 0.49 -2.48 7.55
C ILE A 140 -0.59 -2.93 8.55
N LYS A 141 -0.38 -2.64 9.83
CA LYS A 141 -1.26 -3.09 10.91
C LYS A 141 -2.37 -2.09 11.24
N SER A 142 -2.05 -0.80 11.34
CA SER A 142 -3.00 0.26 11.71
C SER A 142 -2.44 1.68 11.54
N GLY A 143 -3.29 2.69 11.72
CA GLY A 143 -2.91 4.10 11.73
C GLY A 143 -3.27 4.84 10.44
N LYS A 144 -2.79 6.08 10.29
CA LYS A 144 -2.99 6.91 9.10
C LYS A 144 -1.70 7.02 8.31
N ILE A 145 -1.63 6.34 7.18
CA ILE A 145 -0.41 6.20 6.40
C ILE A 145 -0.63 6.81 5.02
N SER A 146 0.18 7.81 4.66
CA SER A 146 0.13 8.49 3.36
C SER A 146 1.45 8.36 2.63
N LEU A 147 1.49 7.59 1.55
CA LEU A 147 2.70 7.31 0.80
C LEU A 147 2.60 7.81 -0.64
N GLY A 148 3.73 8.15 -1.26
CA GLY A 148 3.81 8.26 -2.72
C GLY A 148 3.68 6.88 -3.36
N THR A 149 4.68 6.03 -3.14
CA THR A 149 4.74 4.63 -3.63
C THR A 149 4.96 3.64 -2.49
N LEU A 150 4.39 2.43 -2.63
CA LEU A 150 4.61 1.29 -1.74
C LEU A 150 5.07 0.08 -2.54
N ASP A 151 6.24 -0.48 -2.23
CA ASP A 151 6.73 -1.70 -2.87
C ASP A 151 7.31 -2.73 -1.90
N ALA A 152 6.99 -4.00 -2.10
CA ALA A 152 7.59 -5.07 -1.29
C ALA A 152 7.55 -6.43 -2.01
N ALA A 153 8.31 -7.40 -1.53
CA ALA A 153 8.17 -8.77 -2.04
C ALA A 153 6.80 -9.37 -1.71
N GLU A 154 6.25 -9.05 -0.53
CA GLU A 154 4.86 -9.36 -0.15
C GLU A 154 4.28 -8.19 0.63
N ILE A 155 2.99 -7.91 0.46
CA ILE A 155 2.30 -6.84 1.20
C ILE A 155 1.06 -7.42 1.90
N ALA A 156 0.91 -7.12 3.18
CA ALA A 156 -0.30 -7.38 3.94
C ALA A 156 -0.83 -6.08 4.54
N VAL A 157 -2.11 -5.78 4.35
CA VAL A 157 -2.82 -4.67 4.98
C VAL A 157 -3.87 -5.26 5.91
N GLU A 158 -3.59 -5.23 7.20
CA GLU A 158 -4.42 -5.78 8.26
C GLU A 158 -5.33 -4.72 8.90
N GLY A 159 -5.03 -3.42 8.71
CA GLY A 159 -5.83 -2.32 9.26
C GLY A 159 -5.27 -0.92 8.96
N GLY A 160 -6.03 0.10 9.35
CA GLY A 160 -5.69 1.53 9.20
C GLY A 160 -6.23 2.20 7.93
N ASP A 161 -5.88 3.46 7.74
CA ASP A 161 -6.21 4.27 6.56
C ASP A 161 -4.94 4.46 5.72
N LEU A 162 -4.83 3.72 4.62
CA LEU A 162 -3.70 3.74 3.71
C LEU A 162 -4.04 4.57 2.47
N THR A 163 -3.37 5.71 2.30
CA THR A 163 -3.45 6.54 1.09
C THR A 163 -2.16 6.44 0.29
N ILE A 164 -2.25 6.08 -0.99
CA ILE A 164 -1.12 5.94 -1.91
C ILE A 164 -1.34 6.88 -3.09
N GLN A 165 -0.37 7.74 -3.40
CA GLN A 165 -0.51 8.67 -4.53
C GLN A 165 -0.25 8.00 -5.88
N ASP A 166 0.74 7.11 -5.95
CA ASP A 166 1.24 6.59 -7.22
C ASP A 166 0.92 5.12 -7.40
N THR A 167 1.59 4.21 -6.69
CA THR A 167 1.45 2.76 -6.94
C THR A 167 1.70 1.94 -5.69
N ILE A 168 0.92 0.86 -5.55
CA ILE A 168 1.27 -0.29 -4.72
C ILE A 168 1.78 -1.38 -5.66
N GLN A 169 3.01 -1.84 -5.47
CA GLN A 169 3.61 -2.87 -6.30
C GLN A 169 4.19 -4.00 -5.45
N THR A 170 3.88 -5.25 -5.80
CA THR A 170 4.51 -6.40 -5.14
C THR A 170 4.93 -7.48 -6.12
N THR A 171 6.05 -8.13 -5.84
CA THR A 171 6.53 -9.27 -6.64
C THR A 171 5.88 -10.60 -6.24
N GLY A 172 5.20 -10.64 -5.10
CA GLY A 172 4.49 -11.80 -4.55
C GLY A 172 3.04 -11.44 -4.20
N PRO A 173 2.40 -12.15 -3.25
CA PRO A 173 1.02 -11.89 -2.89
C PRO A 173 0.79 -10.52 -2.23
N LEU A 174 -0.39 -9.95 -2.51
CA LEU A 174 -0.96 -8.81 -1.79
C LEU A 174 -2.24 -9.27 -1.08
N SER A 175 -2.32 -9.06 0.23
CA SER A 175 -3.52 -9.34 1.02
C SER A 175 -4.02 -8.09 1.73
N ILE A 176 -5.30 -7.78 1.60
CA ILE A 176 -5.99 -6.68 2.29
C ILE A 176 -7.14 -7.30 3.10
N THR A 177 -6.93 -7.44 4.40
CA THR A 177 -7.87 -8.09 5.34
C THR A 177 -8.44 -7.12 6.37
N GLY A 178 -8.11 -5.83 6.27
CA GLY A 178 -8.61 -4.77 7.14
C GLY A 178 -8.17 -3.39 6.67
N GLY A 179 -8.84 -2.35 7.17
CA GLY A 179 -8.52 -0.96 6.87
C GLY A 179 -9.09 -0.44 5.55
N THR A 180 -8.92 0.86 5.30
CA THR A 180 -9.29 1.53 4.04
C THR A 180 -8.05 1.74 3.19
N VAL A 181 -8.11 1.35 1.91
CA VAL A 181 -7.00 1.57 0.96
C VAL A 181 -7.48 2.47 -0.16
N LEU A 182 -6.89 3.67 -0.27
CA LEU A 182 -7.08 4.59 -1.37
C LEU A 182 -5.77 4.72 -2.15
N CYS A 183 -5.69 4.05 -3.30
CA CYS A 183 -4.59 4.20 -4.25
C CYS A 183 -5.04 5.08 -5.43
N LYS A 184 -4.46 6.26 -5.59
CA LYS A 184 -4.82 7.14 -6.73
C LYS A 184 -4.31 6.62 -8.07
N GLY A 185 -3.25 5.80 -8.07
CA GLY A 185 -2.78 5.09 -9.25
C GLY A 185 -3.06 3.58 -9.18
N ALA A 186 -2.06 2.76 -9.53
CA ALA A 186 -2.27 1.33 -9.73
C ALA A 186 -1.96 0.50 -8.48
N ILE A 187 -2.64 -0.64 -8.33
CA ILE A 187 -2.28 -1.73 -7.43
C ILE A 187 -1.86 -2.90 -8.31
N GLN A 188 -0.62 -3.36 -8.17
CA GLN A 188 -0.02 -4.38 -9.02
C GLN A 188 0.63 -5.48 -8.17
N SER A 189 0.32 -6.73 -8.48
CA SER A 189 0.95 -7.90 -7.88
C SER A 189 1.35 -8.90 -8.95
N ASN A 190 2.59 -9.39 -8.87
CA ASN A 190 3.04 -10.54 -9.67
C ASN A 190 2.58 -11.89 -9.09
N GLY A 191 1.88 -11.88 -7.95
CA GLY A 191 1.19 -13.04 -7.38
C GLY A 191 -0.32 -12.85 -7.35
N ALA A 192 -0.97 -13.43 -6.34
CA ALA A 192 -2.40 -13.27 -6.09
C ALA A 192 -2.72 -11.98 -5.29
N ILE A 193 -3.88 -11.38 -5.56
CA ILE A 193 -4.45 -10.31 -4.75
C ILE A 193 -5.68 -10.85 -4.02
N GLN A 194 -5.68 -10.77 -2.69
CA GLN A 194 -6.84 -11.11 -1.86
C GLN A 194 -7.34 -9.87 -1.13
N ILE A 195 -8.63 -9.58 -1.25
CA ILE A 195 -9.30 -8.49 -0.53
C ILE A 195 -10.48 -9.11 0.22
N ALA A 196 -10.38 -9.24 1.53
CA ALA A 196 -11.28 -10.05 2.33
C ALA A 196 -11.60 -9.37 3.66
N SER A 197 -12.56 -8.45 3.67
CA SER A 197 -12.78 -7.55 4.81
C SER A 197 -14.17 -6.91 4.92
N GLU A 198 -14.86 -7.14 6.03
CA GLU A 198 -16.20 -6.58 6.28
C GLU A 198 -16.15 -5.09 6.68
N GLY A 199 -16.84 -4.23 5.93
CA GLY A 199 -16.95 -2.79 6.25
C GLY A 199 -15.81 -1.92 5.71
N TRP A 200 -15.00 -2.44 4.80
CA TRP A 200 -13.82 -1.79 4.29
C TRP A 200 -13.89 -1.54 2.78
N SER A 201 -13.10 -0.57 2.32
CA SER A 201 -13.05 -0.21 0.91
C SER A 201 -11.63 -0.19 0.36
N VAL A 202 -11.50 -0.71 -0.86
CA VAL A 202 -10.30 -0.56 -1.68
C VAL A 202 -10.68 0.24 -2.90
N THR A 203 -10.08 1.41 -3.05
CA THR A 203 -10.22 2.25 -4.24
C THR A 203 -8.89 2.34 -4.94
N ALA A 204 -8.86 2.02 -6.23
CA ALA A 204 -7.66 2.10 -7.06
C ALA A 204 -7.99 2.66 -8.45
N ARG A 205 -7.03 3.26 -9.16
CA ARG A 205 -7.22 3.51 -10.59
C ARG A 205 -7.30 2.20 -11.36
N GLN A 206 -6.42 1.26 -11.04
CA GLN A 206 -6.35 -0.06 -11.67
C GLN A 206 -5.86 -1.09 -10.65
N ILE A 207 -6.39 -2.31 -10.68
CA ILE A 207 -5.91 -3.44 -9.90
C ILE A 207 -5.50 -4.56 -10.85
N THR A 208 -4.24 -4.96 -10.81
CA THR A 208 -3.70 -6.02 -11.66
C THR A 208 -3.00 -7.09 -10.81
N ALA A 209 -3.46 -8.33 -10.91
CA ALA A 209 -2.75 -9.51 -10.41
C ALA A 209 -2.22 -10.31 -11.59
N ARG A 210 -1.05 -10.93 -11.47
CA ARG A 210 -0.59 -11.92 -12.46
C ARG A 210 -1.35 -13.23 -12.32
N ASP A 211 -1.63 -13.64 -11.07
CA ASP A 211 -2.36 -14.86 -10.78
C ASP A 211 -3.86 -14.54 -10.66
N GLN A 212 -4.44 -14.71 -9.48
CA GLN A 212 -5.86 -14.48 -9.23
C GLN A 212 -6.14 -13.22 -8.42
N ILE A 213 -7.33 -12.64 -8.62
CA ILE A 213 -7.93 -11.66 -7.70
C ILE A 213 -9.11 -12.34 -7.01
N THR A 214 -9.12 -12.33 -5.67
CA THR A 214 -10.22 -12.85 -4.86
C THR A 214 -10.79 -11.74 -3.99
N LEU A 215 -12.09 -11.45 -4.13
CA LEU A 215 -12.83 -10.54 -3.25
C LEU A 215 -13.82 -11.35 -2.41
N SER A 216 -13.74 -11.22 -1.08
CA SER A 216 -14.63 -11.91 -0.13
C SER A 216 -15.05 -11.00 1.04
N LYS A 217 -15.98 -11.47 1.89
CA LYS A 217 -16.42 -10.81 3.14
C LYS A 217 -16.96 -9.38 3.01
N LYS A 218 -18.11 -9.17 2.35
CA LYS A 218 -18.78 -7.84 2.25
C LYS A 218 -17.83 -6.67 1.93
N THR A 219 -16.86 -6.92 1.07
CA THR A 219 -15.88 -5.92 0.65
C THR A 219 -16.47 -4.98 -0.40
N GLY A 220 -16.10 -3.71 -0.33
CA GLY A 220 -16.34 -2.74 -1.40
C GLY A 220 -15.05 -2.48 -2.17
N VAL A 221 -14.97 -2.88 -3.43
CA VAL A 221 -13.84 -2.53 -4.31
C VAL A 221 -14.31 -1.64 -5.44
N THR A 222 -13.65 -0.49 -5.59
CA THR A 222 -13.89 0.45 -6.69
C THR A 222 -12.61 0.61 -7.48
N ALA A 223 -12.64 0.33 -8.78
CA ALA A 223 -11.52 0.66 -9.64
C ALA A 223 -11.94 0.97 -11.06
N ASN A 224 -11.08 1.65 -11.83
CA ASN A 224 -11.37 1.86 -13.24
C ASN A 224 -11.09 0.59 -14.07
N ALA A 225 -10.15 -0.26 -13.65
CA ALA A 225 -9.88 -1.51 -14.35
C ALA A 225 -9.41 -2.59 -13.37
N LEU A 226 -9.87 -3.81 -13.57
CA LEU A 226 -9.41 -5.00 -12.86
C LEU A 226 -8.86 -5.99 -13.87
N SER A 227 -7.71 -6.59 -13.56
CA SER A 227 -7.15 -7.62 -14.42
C SER A 227 -6.39 -8.71 -13.67
N GLY A 228 -6.72 -9.96 -13.94
CA GLY A 228 -5.97 -11.13 -13.48
C GLY A 228 -6.24 -12.35 -14.35
N THR A 229 -5.53 -13.46 -14.12
CA THR A 229 -5.83 -14.73 -14.82
C THR A 229 -7.11 -15.38 -14.30
N SER A 230 -7.59 -15.00 -13.11
CA SER A 230 -8.93 -15.34 -12.62
C SER A 230 -9.44 -14.24 -11.70
N LEU A 231 -10.76 -13.98 -11.75
CA LEU A 231 -11.47 -13.14 -10.79
C LEU A 231 -12.53 -13.96 -10.07
N ASN A 232 -12.37 -14.08 -8.75
CA ASN A 232 -13.30 -14.80 -7.89
C ASN A 232 -13.99 -13.83 -6.93
N LEU A 233 -15.32 -13.74 -7.03
CA LEU A 233 -16.16 -13.01 -6.08
C LEU A 233 -16.95 -14.00 -5.26
N THR A 234 -16.66 -14.04 -3.97
CA THR A 234 -17.33 -14.94 -3.02
C THR A 234 -18.02 -14.12 -1.94
N GLU A 235 -19.07 -14.70 -1.34
CA GLU A 235 -19.84 -14.06 -0.26
C GLU A 235 -20.48 -12.72 -0.71
N ASN A 236 -21.08 -11.93 0.19
CA ASN A 236 -21.78 -10.66 -0.13
C ASN A 236 -20.84 -9.50 -0.58
N SER A 237 -19.79 -9.79 -1.34
CA SER A 237 -18.80 -8.83 -1.81
C SER A 237 -19.32 -8.02 -2.99
N SER A 238 -18.86 -6.78 -3.13
CA SER A 238 -19.30 -5.86 -4.18
C SER A 238 -18.13 -5.25 -4.93
N PHE A 239 -18.26 -5.20 -6.26
CA PHE A 239 -17.30 -4.56 -7.14
C PHE A 239 -18.02 -3.56 -8.06
N SER A 240 -17.47 -2.35 -8.16
CA SER A 240 -17.98 -1.31 -9.04
C SER A 240 -16.89 -0.74 -9.94
N LEU A 241 -17.19 -0.64 -11.24
CA LEU A 241 -16.38 0.08 -12.22
C LEU A 241 -16.86 1.54 -12.26
N SER A 242 -15.96 2.49 -12.03
CA SER A 242 -16.32 3.89 -11.75
C SER A 242 -16.27 4.84 -12.95
N LYS A 243 -15.92 4.39 -14.17
CA LYS A 243 -15.78 5.26 -15.35
C LYS A 243 -16.25 4.63 -16.67
N ALA A 244 -16.56 5.51 -17.64
CA ALA A 244 -17.00 5.20 -19.00
C ALA A 244 -16.05 4.29 -19.83
N ASP A 245 -14.74 4.35 -19.55
CA ASP A 245 -13.71 3.57 -20.25
C ASP A 245 -13.15 2.44 -19.38
N SER A 246 -13.88 2.06 -18.33
CA SER A 246 -13.49 1.00 -17.42
C SER A 246 -13.64 -0.36 -18.07
N ALA A 247 -12.70 -1.28 -17.86
CA ALA A 247 -12.80 -2.61 -18.43
C ALA A 247 -12.34 -3.67 -17.44
N LEU A 248 -13.07 -4.79 -17.41
CA LEU A 248 -12.65 -6.00 -16.71
C LEU A 248 -12.01 -6.91 -17.76
N TYR A 249 -10.67 -6.96 -17.77
CA TYR A 249 -9.90 -7.82 -18.66
C TYR A 249 -9.28 -8.96 -17.86
N GLY A 250 -9.59 -10.20 -18.18
CA GLY A 250 -8.63 -11.27 -17.90
C GLY A 250 -7.33 -10.94 -18.66
N GLN A 251 -6.18 -10.84 -17.99
CA GLN A 251 -4.93 -10.57 -18.71
C GLN A 251 -4.57 -11.81 -19.54
N GLY A 252 -4.43 -11.61 -20.85
CA GLY A 252 -4.19 -12.66 -21.83
C GLY A 252 -5.31 -12.71 -22.87
N VAL A 253 -4.94 -12.69 -24.14
CA VAL A 253 -5.80 -12.48 -25.33
C VAL A 253 -7.01 -13.45 -25.41
N LEU A 254 -7.12 -14.47 -24.54
CA LEU A 254 -8.22 -15.43 -24.41
C LEU A 254 -8.36 -16.08 -23.00
N SER A 255 -7.87 -15.50 -21.89
CA SER A 255 -7.63 -16.32 -20.68
C SER A 255 -7.85 -15.67 -19.31
N GLY A 256 -9.10 -15.71 -18.84
CA GLY A 256 -9.39 -15.80 -17.41
C GLY A 256 -10.85 -16.15 -17.13
N ASP A 257 -11.10 -16.88 -16.05
CA ASP A 257 -12.45 -17.24 -15.63
C ASP A 257 -12.97 -16.22 -14.61
N ILE A 258 -14.24 -15.81 -14.78
CA ILE A 258 -14.99 -15.00 -13.81
C ILE A 258 -15.96 -15.94 -13.09
N SER A 259 -15.85 -16.02 -11.77
CA SER A 259 -16.78 -16.78 -10.94
C SER A 259 -17.42 -15.91 -9.88
N ILE A 260 -18.75 -15.92 -9.83
CA ILE A 260 -19.57 -15.14 -8.90
C ILE A 260 -20.46 -16.13 -8.14
N SER A 261 -19.99 -16.52 -6.96
CA SER A 261 -20.68 -17.44 -6.05
C SER A 261 -21.31 -16.73 -4.84
N GLY A 262 -21.37 -15.40 -4.89
CA GLY A 262 -22.04 -14.50 -3.97
C GLY A 262 -21.79 -13.03 -4.37
N GLY A 263 -22.60 -12.11 -3.87
CA GLY A 263 -22.33 -10.67 -4.01
C GLY A 263 -22.87 -10.04 -5.30
N SER A 264 -22.32 -8.89 -5.70
CA SER A 264 -22.75 -8.20 -6.92
C SER A 264 -21.64 -7.47 -7.67
N ILE A 265 -21.66 -7.57 -8.99
CA ILE A 265 -20.90 -6.67 -9.88
C ILE A 265 -21.87 -5.67 -10.49
N LEU A 266 -21.56 -4.38 -10.33
CA LEU A 266 -22.18 -3.31 -11.11
C LEU A 266 -21.10 -2.71 -12.02
N SER A 267 -21.08 -3.15 -13.27
CA SER A 267 -20.33 -2.50 -14.34
C SER A 267 -21.19 -1.39 -14.91
N ALA A 268 -20.91 -0.16 -14.48
CA ALA A 268 -21.66 0.99 -14.91
C ALA A 268 -21.44 1.28 -16.39
N ASP A 269 -20.24 1.05 -16.94
CA ASP A 269 -19.90 1.49 -18.31
C ASP A 269 -18.79 0.69 -19.03
N GLY A 270 -18.43 -0.53 -18.60
CA GLY A 270 -17.32 -1.29 -19.20
C GLY A 270 -17.69 -2.53 -20.04
N ASP A 271 -17.00 -2.75 -21.16
CA ASP A 271 -17.06 -4.05 -21.85
C ASP A 271 -16.34 -5.12 -21.02
N ILE A 272 -16.94 -6.31 -20.95
CA ILE A 272 -16.42 -7.42 -20.14
C ILE A 272 -16.08 -8.59 -21.05
N GLN A 273 -14.83 -9.07 -20.96
CA GLN A 273 -14.33 -10.17 -21.76
C GLN A 273 -13.67 -11.22 -20.86
N ALA A 274 -14.14 -12.46 -20.94
CA ALA A 274 -13.60 -13.59 -20.18
C ALA A 274 -13.65 -14.88 -21.01
N ARG A 275 -12.94 -15.91 -20.55
CA ARG A 275 -13.03 -17.24 -21.15
C ARG A 275 -14.32 -17.91 -20.70
N ASN A 276 -14.50 -18.11 -19.41
CA ASN A 276 -15.74 -18.59 -18.83
C ASN A 276 -16.29 -17.57 -17.82
N ILE A 277 -17.61 -17.46 -17.77
CA ILE A 277 -18.32 -16.62 -16.79
C ILE A 277 -19.34 -17.52 -16.10
N THR A 278 -19.23 -17.67 -14.78
CA THR A 278 -20.17 -18.44 -13.97
C THR A 278 -20.79 -17.56 -12.89
N ILE A 279 -22.12 -17.49 -12.85
CA ILE A 279 -22.89 -16.68 -11.89
C ILE A 279 -23.87 -17.60 -11.15
N SER A 280 -23.44 -18.13 -10.01
CA SER A 280 -24.14 -19.21 -9.30
C SER A 280 -25.19 -18.71 -8.30
N SER A 281 -24.99 -17.54 -7.68
CA SER A 281 -25.92 -17.03 -6.64
C SER A 281 -25.80 -15.51 -6.40
N GLY A 282 -24.98 -14.82 -7.19
CA GLY A 282 -24.82 -13.38 -7.15
C GLY A 282 -25.60 -12.66 -8.26
N SER A 283 -25.48 -11.33 -8.27
CA SER A 283 -26.03 -10.49 -9.33
C SER A 283 -24.91 -9.85 -10.15
N PHE A 284 -25.02 -9.91 -11.46
CA PHE A 284 -24.13 -9.23 -12.37
C PHE A 284 -24.96 -8.29 -13.23
N VAL A 285 -24.70 -7.00 -13.09
CA VAL A 285 -25.30 -5.96 -13.92
C VAL A 285 -24.17 -5.30 -14.70
N ASN A 286 -24.21 -5.42 -16.02
CA ASN A 286 -23.34 -4.67 -16.90
C ASN A 286 -24.20 -3.83 -17.85
N ASN A 287 -24.02 -2.52 -17.86
CA ASN A 287 -24.78 -1.66 -18.76
C ASN A 287 -24.24 -1.66 -20.20
N ARG A 288 -23.12 -2.33 -20.46
CA ARG A 288 -22.46 -2.47 -21.78
C ARG A 288 -22.46 -3.92 -22.27
N SER A 289 -21.55 -4.28 -23.17
CA SER A 289 -21.47 -5.62 -23.75
C SER A 289 -20.71 -6.59 -22.86
N LEU A 290 -21.12 -7.85 -22.89
CA LEU A 290 -20.49 -8.97 -22.19
C LEU A 290 -20.13 -10.05 -23.20
N SER A 291 -18.89 -10.50 -23.22
CA SER A 291 -18.41 -11.55 -24.11
C SER A 291 -17.70 -12.66 -23.33
N ALA A 292 -18.20 -13.89 -23.44
CA ALA A 292 -17.52 -15.10 -22.99
C ALA A 292 -17.00 -15.87 -24.21
N SER A 293 -15.69 -16.06 -24.35
CA SER A 293 -15.14 -16.80 -25.49
C SER A 293 -15.35 -18.33 -25.40
N GLY A 294 -15.68 -18.81 -24.20
CA GLY A 294 -16.06 -20.19 -23.88
C GLY A 294 -17.50 -20.23 -23.37
N THR A 295 -17.69 -20.56 -22.09
CA THR A 295 -19.03 -20.79 -21.53
C THR A 295 -19.51 -19.63 -20.67
N LEU A 296 -20.77 -19.23 -20.87
CA LEU A 296 -21.54 -18.43 -19.94
C LEU A 296 -22.53 -19.34 -19.20
N SER A 297 -22.37 -19.47 -17.88
CA SER A 297 -23.23 -20.29 -17.02
C SER A 297 -23.87 -19.44 -15.94
N VAL A 298 -25.19 -19.49 -15.82
CA VAL A 298 -25.95 -18.77 -14.77
C VAL A 298 -26.79 -19.77 -13.98
N PRO A 299 -26.18 -20.68 -13.18
CA PRO A 299 -26.92 -21.70 -12.45
C PRO A 299 -27.53 -21.15 -11.14
N ASN A 300 -28.36 -21.97 -10.49
CA ASN A 300 -28.76 -21.83 -9.08
C ASN A 300 -29.34 -20.45 -8.67
N GLY A 301 -30.07 -19.78 -9.57
CA GLY A 301 -30.73 -18.50 -9.27
C GLY A 301 -29.83 -17.27 -9.33
N GLY A 302 -28.62 -17.37 -9.89
CA GLY A 302 -27.83 -16.20 -10.27
C GLY A 302 -28.58 -15.27 -11.23
N THR A 303 -28.24 -13.98 -11.22
CA THR A 303 -28.85 -12.98 -12.10
C THR A 303 -27.80 -12.30 -12.96
N LEU A 304 -28.03 -12.25 -14.27
CA LEU A 304 -27.25 -11.50 -15.24
C LEU A 304 -28.15 -10.47 -15.94
N GLN A 305 -27.77 -9.20 -15.91
CA GLN A 305 -28.40 -8.12 -16.63
C GLN A 305 -27.37 -7.41 -17.51
N GLY A 306 -27.51 -7.53 -18.83
CA GLY A 306 -26.74 -6.81 -19.84
C GLY A 306 -27.54 -5.64 -20.43
N GLY A 307 -26.99 -4.43 -20.42
CA GLY A 307 -27.52 -3.26 -21.14
C GLY A 307 -27.13 -3.28 -22.62
N GLY A 308 -25.99 -3.90 -22.96
CA GLY A 308 -25.51 -4.13 -24.33
C GLY A 308 -25.67 -5.57 -24.82
N THR A 309 -24.80 -5.98 -25.76
CA THR A 309 -24.86 -7.32 -26.34
C THR A 309 -24.19 -8.34 -25.43
N ILE A 310 -24.86 -9.46 -25.17
CA ILE A 310 -24.26 -10.63 -24.55
C ILE A 310 -23.85 -11.61 -25.66
N GLN A 311 -22.58 -11.99 -25.69
CA GLN A 311 -22.01 -12.96 -26.62
C GLN A 311 -21.38 -14.11 -25.84
N THR A 312 -21.67 -15.34 -26.22
CA THR A 312 -21.01 -16.53 -25.68
C THR A 312 -20.84 -17.59 -26.77
N LYS A 313 -19.94 -18.56 -26.58
CA LYS A 313 -19.85 -19.73 -27.46
C LYS A 313 -20.79 -20.84 -27.00
N ASP A 314 -20.88 -21.04 -25.69
CA ASP A 314 -21.74 -22.03 -25.06
C ASP A 314 -22.54 -21.35 -23.93
N PHE A 315 -23.82 -21.69 -23.79
CA PHE A 315 -24.69 -21.17 -22.73
C PHE A 315 -25.31 -22.30 -21.91
N SER A 316 -25.27 -22.19 -20.58
CA SER A 316 -25.92 -23.13 -19.66
C SER A 316 -26.73 -22.37 -18.61
N ASP A 317 -28.03 -22.64 -18.57
CA ASP A 317 -29.00 -21.90 -17.76
C ASP A 317 -29.53 -22.69 -16.56
N GLY A 318 -29.68 -21.99 -15.44
CA GLY A 318 -30.46 -22.35 -14.25
C GLY A 318 -30.85 -21.12 -13.41
N GLY A 319 -30.93 -19.93 -14.02
CA GLY A 319 -31.02 -18.61 -13.36
C GLY A 319 -31.76 -17.56 -14.21
N ILE A 320 -31.48 -16.27 -14.00
CA ILE A 320 -32.15 -15.17 -14.74
C ILE A 320 -31.15 -14.43 -15.61
N VAL A 321 -31.39 -14.39 -16.92
CA VAL A 321 -30.62 -13.56 -17.87
C VAL A 321 -31.54 -12.51 -18.52
N LYS A 322 -31.17 -11.23 -18.43
CA LYS A 322 -31.83 -10.10 -19.08
C LYS A 322 -30.83 -9.41 -19.99
N SER A 323 -31.14 -9.25 -21.27
CA SER A 323 -30.27 -8.51 -22.19
C SER A 323 -31.08 -7.79 -23.27
N SER A 324 -30.51 -6.73 -23.84
CA SER A 324 -31.07 -6.06 -25.01
C SER A 324 -30.79 -6.85 -26.30
N ASN A 325 -29.63 -7.52 -26.39
CA ASN A 325 -29.26 -8.43 -27.47
C ASN A 325 -28.47 -9.62 -26.89
N PHE A 326 -28.81 -10.85 -27.30
CA PHE A 326 -28.16 -12.09 -26.86
C PHE A 326 -27.74 -12.93 -28.07
N THR A 327 -26.50 -13.42 -28.07
CA THR A 327 -25.95 -14.33 -29.08
C THR A 327 -25.18 -15.44 -28.37
N ALA A 328 -25.57 -16.69 -28.61
CA ALA A 328 -24.93 -17.90 -28.06
C ALA A 328 -24.76 -18.92 -29.18
#